data_AF-A0A1J3IGZ8-F1
#
_entry.id   AF-A0A1J3IGZ8-F1
#
_cell.length_a   1.000
_cell.length_b   1.000
_cell.length_c   1.000
_cell.angle_alpha   90.00
_cell.angle_beta   90.00
_cell.angle_gamma   90.00
#
_symmetry.space_group_name_H-M   'P 1'
#
loop_
_entity.id
_entity.type
_entity.pdbx_description
1 polymer ?
#
loop_
_entity_poly.entity_id
_entity_poly.type
_entity_poly.pdbx_seq_one_letter_code
_entity_poly.pdbx_strand_id
1 'polypeptide(L)'
;DIANGSCTYSPSNTANPTDSGCQTWENGVCKACSTNWVFNAKGICTPVSDLCKTFDSTGNCLTCYIGYDLSNGSCIFSPSNNAKPTDGGCANWDWKNAVCIACSTNWVFNANGICVTVNDQCRTSDKTGACTGCYKGYDLQNGTCVFSTSNTAHVSDAGCKTWDWTNNTCLTCSQRWVLLNGKCVEVSTQCQDYNSSTGACVSCYLGYDLVNGSCVFSPSNNAQPTDLGCKTWANGTCKECSAFFAFNSNGVCTAVSDQCKTYSGLSCTSCYNGYSLVNGSCIFAPFNTHPSDAGCSLWDWNNQVCLKCA
;
A
#
# COMPACT_ATOMS: atom_id res chain seq x y z
N ASP A 1 21.69 1.66 -27.21
CA ASP A 1 21.20 1.08 -28.48
C ASP A 1 20.55 -0.26 -28.21
N ILE A 2 19.66 -0.71 -29.10
CA ILE A 2 19.10 -2.08 -29.02
C ILE A 2 19.96 -2.95 -29.94
N ALA A 3 20.65 -3.91 -29.33
CA ALA A 3 21.36 -4.96 -30.04
C ALA A 3 20.74 -6.30 -29.63
N ASN A 4 20.29 -7.08 -30.60
CA ASN A 4 19.65 -8.40 -30.38
C ASN A 4 18.49 -8.37 -29.36
N GLY A 5 17.62 -7.37 -29.46
CA GLY A 5 16.42 -7.28 -28.62
C GLY A 5 16.65 -6.92 -27.15
N SER A 6 17.88 -6.56 -26.78
CA SER A 6 18.24 -6.07 -25.44
C SER A 6 18.90 -4.70 -25.50
N CYS A 7 18.58 -3.86 -24.52
CA CYS A 7 19.15 -2.52 -24.39
C CYS A 7 20.61 -2.61 -23.93
N THR A 8 21.53 -2.10 -24.75
CA THR A 8 22.96 -1.97 -24.40
C THR A 8 23.35 -0.50 -24.24
N TYR A 9 24.30 -0.26 -23.34
CA TYR A 9 24.91 1.06 -23.11
C TYR A 9 25.56 1.56 -24.40
N SER A 10 25.13 2.74 -24.88
CA SER A 10 25.68 3.35 -26.10
C SER A 10 26.77 4.35 -25.72
N PRO A 11 28.04 4.15 -26.15
CA PRO A 11 29.13 5.06 -25.82
C PRO A 11 29.06 6.41 -26.57
N SER A 12 28.13 6.59 -27.51
CA SER A 12 27.90 7.86 -28.22
C SER A 12 26.89 8.79 -27.54
N ASN A 13 26.25 8.35 -26.45
CA ASN A 13 25.27 9.16 -25.71
C ASN A 13 25.77 9.50 -24.30
N THR A 14 26.78 10.38 -24.24
CA THR A 14 27.33 10.93 -22.99
C THR A 14 26.59 12.19 -22.51
N ALA A 15 25.48 12.56 -23.15
CA ALA A 15 24.60 13.60 -22.62
C ALA A 15 23.77 13.00 -21.47
N ASN A 16 24.04 13.46 -20.25
CA ASN A 16 23.10 13.25 -19.13
C ASN A 16 21.69 13.64 -19.60
N PRO A 17 20.65 12.81 -19.43
CA PRO A 17 19.28 13.26 -19.60
C PRO A 17 18.99 14.26 -18.48
N THR A 18 19.24 15.54 -18.74
CA THR A 18 19.09 16.61 -17.75
C THR A 18 17.64 17.06 -17.59
N ASP A 19 16.73 16.59 -18.45
CA ASP A 19 15.32 16.92 -18.42
C ASP A 19 14.50 15.78 -17.79
N SER A 20 14.31 15.87 -16.47
CA SER A 20 13.53 14.90 -15.68
C SER A 20 12.05 14.85 -16.04
N GLY A 21 11.55 15.86 -16.78
CA GLY A 21 10.16 15.92 -17.23
C GLY A 21 9.91 15.19 -18.55
N CYS A 22 10.94 14.71 -19.24
CA CYS A 22 10.80 14.16 -20.58
C CYS A 22 10.22 12.74 -20.61
N GLN A 23 9.16 12.54 -21.38
CA GLN A 23 8.53 11.23 -21.62
C GLN A 23 9.14 10.50 -22.82
N THR A 24 9.53 11.21 -23.88
CA THR A 24 10.01 10.60 -25.12
C THR A 24 11.25 11.30 -25.64
N TRP A 25 12.29 10.52 -25.91
CA TRP A 25 13.59 10.98 -26.39
C TRP A 25 13.83 10.53 -27.83
N GLU A 26 14.32 11.43 -28.67
CA GLU A 26 14.77 11.13 -30.03
C GLU A 26 16.12 11.79 -30.27
N ASN A 27 17.15 11.00 -30.59
CA ASN A 27 18.52 11.47 -30.83
C ASN A 27 19.07 12.40 -29.72
N GLY A 28 18.75 12.09 -28.46
CA GLY A 28 19.17 12.89 -27.29
C GLY A 28 18.39 14.19 -27.07
N VAL A 29 17.31 14.43 -27.83
CA VAL A 29 16.43 15.59 -27.69
C VAL A 29 15.06 15.14 -27.17
N CYS A 30 14.51 15.86 -26.20
CA CYS A 30 13.16 15.60 -25.71
C CYS A 30 12.10 15.99 -26.76
N LYS A 31 11.21 15.05 -27.10
CA LYS A 31 10.12 15.26 -28.08
C LYS A 31 8.75 15.37 -27.46
N ALA A 32 8.55 14.81 -26.26
CA ALA A 32 7.31 14.92 -25.53
C ALA A 32 7.57 14.98 -24.02
N CYS A 33 6.87 15.88 -23.34
CA CYS A 33 6.89 15.98 -21.88
C CYS A 33 5.92 14.97 -21.25
N SER A 34 6.23 14.57 -20.02
CA SER A 34 5.38 13.71 -19.20
C SER A 34 4.06 14.38 -18.84
N THR A 35 3.08 13.59 -18.39
CA THR A 35 1.80 14.11 -17.89
C THR A 35 2.02 15.19 -16.84
N ASN A 36 1.34 16.35 -17.00
CA ASN A 36 1.49 17.56 -16.18
C ASN A 36 2.83 18.30 -16.32
N TRP A 37 3.51 18.16 -17.47
CA TRP A 37 4.70 18.93 -17.83
C TRP A 37 4.51 19.59 -19.20
N VAL A 38 5.11 20.77 -19.40
CA VAL A 38 5.05 21.53 -20.66
C VAL A 38 6.44 21.98 -21.09
N PHE A 39 6.65 22.17 -22.39
CA PHE A 39 7.90 22.74 -22.90
C PHE A 39 7.98 24.24 -22.58
N ASN A 40 9.07 24.65 -21.94
CA ASN A 40 9.40 26.06 -21.86
C ASN A 40 9.99 26.58 -23.19
N ALA A 41 10.25 27.89 -23.27
CA ALA A 41 10.80 28.53 -24.48
C ALA A 41 12.17 27.99 -24.94
N LYS A 42 12.87 27.21 -24.10
CA LYS A 42 14.15 26.57 -24.42
C LYS A 42 13.99 25.10 -24.82
N GLY A 43 12.76 24.59 -24.93
CA GLY A 43 12.48 23.20 -25.27
C GLY A 43 12.76 22.21 -24.12
N ILE A 44 12.77 22.69 -22.87
CA ILE A 44 12.94 21.85 -21.67
C ILE A 44 11.58 21.71 -20.99
N CYS A 45 11.22 20.49 -20.58
CA CYS A 45 10.00 20.22 -19.85
C CYS A 45 10.06 20.82 -18.45
N THR A 46 9.05 21.61 -18.11
CA THR A 46 8.85 22.20 -16.79
C THR A 46 7.53 21.72 -16.20
N PRO A 47 7.47 21.47 -14.87
CA PRO A 47 6.25 20.97 -14.26
C PRO A 47 5.17 22.05 -14.29
N VAL A 48 3.94 21.64 -14.55
CA VAL A 48 2.75 22.46 -14.31
C VAL A 48 2.47 22.44 -12.81
N SER A 49 1.94 23.54 -12.27
CA SER A 49 1.55 23.60 -10.86
C SER A 49 0.58 22.48 -10.50
N ASP A 50 0.85 21.77 -9.40
CA ASP A 50 -0.02 20.72 -8.86
C ASP A 50 -1.41 21.23 -8.45
N LEU A 51 -1.59 22.55 -8.39
CA LEU A 51 -2.85 23.22 -8.09
C LEU A 51 -3.75 23.37 -9.33
N CYS A 52 -3.19 23.22 -10.54
CA CYS A 52 -3.96 23.24 -11.78
C CYS A 52 -4.70 21.91 -11.95
N LYS A 53 -6.03 21.97 -12.09
CA LYS A 53 -6.82 20.82 -12.54
C LYS A 53 -6.74 20.63 -14.06
N THR A 54 -6.66 21.74 -14.81
CA THR A 54 -6.38 21.76 -16.26
C THR A 54 -5.48 22.95 -16.57
N PHE A 55 -4.74 22.88 -17.66
CA PHE A 55 -3.73 23.88 -18.05
C PHE A 55 -3.60 24.01 -19.56
N ASP A 56 -3.06 25.13 -20.02
CA ASP A 56 -2.78 25.39 -21.43
C ASP A 56 -1.39 24.87 -21.87
N SER A 57 -1.05 25.01 -23.14
CA SER A 57 0.24 24.54 -23.69
C SER A 57 1.47 25.23 -23.10
N THR A 58 1.30 26.35 -22.40
CA THR A 58 2.37 27.10 -21.73
C THR A 58 2.46 26.77 -20.23
N GLY A 59 1.54 25.94 -19.72
CA GLY A 59 1.50 25.52 -18.33
C GLY A 59 0.70 26.45 -17.41
N ASN A 60 0.02 27.46 -17.95
CA ASN A 60 -0.90 28.27 -17.15
C ASN A 60 -2.15 27.46 -16.83
N CYS A 61 -2.62 27.53 -15.59
CA CYS A 61 -3.87 26.89 -15.20
C CYS A 61 -5.05 27.50 -15.98
N LEU A 62 -5.92 26.63 -16.53
CA LEU A 62 -7.23 27.00 -17.09
C LEU A 62 -8.35 26.77 -16.07
N THR A 63 -8.16 25.79 -15.17
CA THR A 63 -9.05 25.54 -14.03
C THR A 63 -8.23 25.07 -12.83
N CYS A 64 -8.68 25.38 -11.62
CA CYS A 64 -8.02 25.00 -10.38
C CYS A 64 -8.69 23.81 -9.70
N TYR A 65 -7.93 23.08 -8.88
CA TYR A 65 -8.53 22.19 -7.89
C TYR A 65 -9.29 23.00 -6.84
N ILE A 66 -10.29 22.37 -6.22
CA ILE A 66 -11.01 22.93 -5.08
C ILE A 66 -10.00 23.27 -3.98
N GLY A 67 -10.21 24.39 -3.30
CA GLY A 67 -9.28 25.04 -2.38
C GLY A 67 -8.54 26.21 -3.02
N TYR A 68 -8.66 26.40 -4.35
CA TYR A 68 -7.91 27.40 -5.10
C TYR A 68 -8.77 28.12 -6.15
N ASP A 69 -8.54 29.42 -6.31
CA ASP A 69 -9.15 30.25 -7.33
C ASP A 69 -8.16 30.55 -8.45
N LEU A 70 -8.66 30.61 -9.68
CA LEU A 70 -7.84 30.96 -10.83
C LEU A 70 -7.59 32.47 -10.85
N SER A 71 -6.32 32.86 -10.81
CA SER A 71 -5.88 34.25 -10.90
C SER A 71 -4.68 34.35 -11.85
N ASN A 72 -4.86 35.05 -12.98
CA ASN A 72 -3.82 35.29 -14.00
C ASN A 72 -3.06 34.02 -14.42
N GLY A 73 -3.78 32.93 -14.70
CA GLY A 73 -3.16 31.67 -15.13
C GLY A 73 -2.49 30.87 -14.01
N SER A 74 -2.64 31.29 -12.75
CA SER A 74 -2.15 30.57 -11.57
C SER A 74 -3.30 30.25 -10.61
N CYS A 75 -3.23 29.12 -9.94
CA CYS A 75 -4.17 28.76 -8.88
C CYS A 75 -3.64 29.26 -7.54
N ILE A 76 -4.39 30.15 -6.90
CA ILE A 76 -4.07 30.72 -5.58
C ILE A 76 -5.06 30.22 -4.54
N PHE A 77 -4.65 30.10 -3.28
CA PHE A 77 -5.54 29.62 -2.22
C PHE A 77 -6.81 30.48 -2.14
N SER A 78 -7.96 29.83 -2.18
CA SER A 78 -9.26 30.44 -1.97
C SER A 78 -9.69 30.20 -0.53
N PRO A 79 -10.31 31.18 0.16
CA PRO A 79 -11.04 30.98 1.41
C PRO A 79 -12.53 30.62 1.20
N SER A 80 -13.06 30.81 -0.02
CA SER A 80 -14.47 30.57 -0.36
C SER A 80 -14.69 29.29 -1.16
N ASN A 81 -13.69 28.79 -1.88
CA ASN A 81 -13.73 27.55 -2.63
C ASN A 81 -13.17 26.37 -1.81
N ASN A 82 -13.53 26.23 -0.53
CA ASN A 82 -12.94 25.25 0.40
C ASN A 82 -13.95 24.16 0.79
N ALA A 83 -14.97 23.96 -0.04
CA ALA A 83 -15.86 22.82 0.12
C ALA A 83 -14.98 21.57 0.19
N LYS A 84 -15.15 20.77 1.24
CA LYS A 84 -14.56 19.45 1.36
C LYS A 84 -15.71 18.45 1.28
N PRO A 85 -15.51 17.26 0.68
CA PRO A 85 -16.52 16.21 0.76
C PRO A 85 -16.77 15.96 2.25
N THR A 86 -18.00 16.22 2.69
CA THR A 86 -18.42 15.92 4.08
C THR A 86 -18.69 14.43 4.25
N ASP A 87 -18.93 13.74 3.14
CA ASP A 87 -19.14 12.31 3.05
C ASP A 87 -17.81 11.58 2.75
N GLY A 88 -17.19 11.04 3.79
CA GLY A 88 -15.94 10.28 3.68
C GLY A 88 -16.06 8.95 2.92
N GLY A 89 -17.29 8.48 2.67
CA GLY A 89 -17.57 7.27 1.89
C GLY A 89 -17.71 7.51 0.39
N CYS A 90 -17.68 8.77 -0.05
CA CYS A 90 -17.98 9.13 -1.42
C CYS A 90 -16.83 8.83 -2.39
N ALA A 91 -17.11 8.05 -3.44
CA ALA A 91 -16.17 7.85 -4.54
C ALA A 91 -16.21 9.01 -5.55
N ASN A 92 -17.41 9.49 -5.86
CA ASN A 92 -17.61 10.58 -6.81
C ASN A 92 -18.44 11.69 -6.19
N TRP A 93 -17.82 12.84 -5.96
CA TRP A 93 -18.45 14.01 -5.37
C TRP A 93 -18.82 15.05 -6.44
N ASP A 94 -20.08 15.49 -6.45
CA ASP A 94 -20.52 16.65 -7.21
C ASP A 94 -20.22 17.92 -6.44
N TRP A 95 -19.13 18.59 -6.83
CA TRP A 95 -18.67 19.83 -6.23
C TRP A 95 -19.61 21.02 -6.44
N LYS A 96 -20.40 21.03 -7.52
CA LYS A 96 -21.32 22.14 -7.81
C LYS A 96 -22.52 22.11 -6.87
N ASN A 97 -23.05 20.92 -6.63
CA ASN A 97 -24.23 20.72 -5.80
C ASN A 97 -23.89 20.29 -4.36
N ALA A 98 -22.61 20.08 -4.06
CA ALA A 98 -22.10 19.60 -2.78
C ALA A 98 -22.77 18.30 -2.30
N VAL A 99 -22.92 17.34 -3.21
CA VAL A 99 -23.54 16.03 -2.93
C VAL A 99 -22.70 14.87 -3.44
N CYS A 100 -22.77 13.73 -2.78
CA CYS A 100 -22.18 12.51 -3.29
C CYS A 100 -23.06 11.90 -4.38
N ILE A 101 -22.46 11.50 -5.51
CA ILE A 101 -23.18 10.89 -6.65
C ILE A 101 -22.81 9.41 -6.87
N ALA A 102 -21.72 8.93 -6.24
CA ALA A 102 -21.44 7.50 -6.14
C ALA A 102 -20.64 7.19 -4.88
N CYS A 103 -21.02 6.12 -4.17
CA CYS A 103 -20.30 5.62 -3.01
C CYS A 103 -19.09 4.76 -3.41
N SER A 104 -18.11 4.68 -2.52
CA SER A 104 -16.94 3.79 -2.65
C SER A 104 -17.32 2.32 -2.57
N THR A 105 -16.40 1.44 -2.98
CA THR A 105 -16.59 -0.02 -2.88
C THR A 105 -16.92 -0.42 -1.43
N ASN A 106 -17.97 -1.22 -1.23
CA ASN A 106 -18.55 -1.61 0.07
C ASN A 106 -19.21 -0.46 0.86
N TRP A 107 -19.59 0.63 0.18
CA TRP A 107 -20.43 1.69 0.74
C TRP A 107 -21.72 1.81 -0.06
N VAL A 108 -22.78 2.27 0.59
CA VAL A 108 -24.10 2.45 -0.02
C VAL A 108 -24.74 3.76 0.44
N PHE A 109 -25.65 4.30 -0.36
CA PHE A 109 -26.44 5.46 0.04
C PHE A 109 -27.47 5.08 1.10
N ASN A 110 -27.44 5.77 2.23
CA ASN A 110 -28.57 5.75 3.16
C ASN A 110 -29.74 6.59 2.61
N ALA A 111 -30.85 6.62 3.35
CA ALA A 111 -32.06 7.37 2.97
C ALA A 111 -31.83 8.88 2.77
N ASN A 112 -30.74 9.44 3.31
CA ASN A 112 -30.38 10.85 3.19
C ASN A 112 -29.36 11.12 2.07
N GLY A 113 -29.01 10.10 1.27
CA GLY A 113 -28.02 10.24 0.20
C GLY A 113 -26.58 10.36 0.68
N ILE A 114 -26.29 9.90 1.90
CA ILE A 114 -24.93 9.84 2.47
C ILE A 114 -24.43 8.39 2.36
N CYS A 115 -23.20 8.21 1.92
CA CYS A 115 -22.54 6.92 1.86
C CYS A 115 -22.24 6.42 3.28
N VAL A 116 -22.72 5.23 3.59
CA VAL A 116 -22.43 4.51 4.84
C VAL A 116 -21.78 3.17 4.52
N THR A 117 -20.96 2.67 5.43
CA THR A 117 -20.29 1.38 5.29
C THR A 117 -21.31 0.24 5.28
N VAL A 118 -21.12 -0.71 4.38
CA VAL A 118 -21.71 -2.04 4.52
C VAL A 118 -20.90 -2.78 5.58
N ASN A 119 -21.55 -3.49 6.49
CA ASN A 119 -20.86 -4.27 7.52
C ASN A 119 -19.92 -5.29 6.87
N ASP A 120 -18.65 -5.34 7.30
CA ASP A 120 -17.62 -6.22 6.72
C ASP A 120 -17.94 -7.71 6.82
N GLN A 121 -18.86 -8.08 7.72
CA GLN A 121 -19.34 -9.44 7.88
C GLN A 121 -20.45 -9.81 6.88
N CYS A 122 -20.99 -8.83 6.13
CA CYS A 122 -21.88 -9.08 5.01
C CYS A 122 -21.10 -9.68 3.83
N ARG A 123 -21.51 -10.86 3.37
CA ARG A 123 -21.09 -11.38 2.06
C ARG A 123 -21.84 -10.71 0.91
N THR A 124 -23.11 -10.37 1.15
CA THR A 124 -23.96 -9.62 0.22
C THR A 124 -24.82 -8.64 1.00
N SER A 125 -25.16 -7.51 0.39
CA SER A 125 -26.01 -6.47 0.98
C SER A 125 -27.06 -5.97 -0.01
N ASP A 126 -28.10 -5.31 0.51
CA ASP A 126 -29.08 -4.59 -0.29
C ASP A 126 -28.66 -3.12 -0.53
N LYS A 127 -29.52 -2.35 -1.21
CA LYS A 127 -29.27 -0.95 -1.54
C LYS A 127 -29.19 -0.02 -0.32
N THR A 128 -29.68 -0.47 0.83
CA THR A 128 -29.64 0.26 2.11
C THR A 128 -28.44 -0.14 2.95
N GLY A 129 -27.71 -1.19 2.55
CA GLY A 129 -26.50 -1.67 3.22
C GLY A 129 -26.76 -2.77 4.23
N ALA A 130 -28.04 -3.14 4.42
CA ALA A 130 -28.40 -4.29 5.22
C ALA A 130 -27.86 -5.56 4.56
N CYS A 131 -27.22 -6.43 5.35
CA CYS A 131 -26.75 -7.71 4.88
C CYS A 131 -27.94 -8.53 4.37
N THR A 132 -27.82 -9.10 3.18
CA THR A 132 -28.72 -10.12 2.64
C THR A 132 -28.12 -11.51 2.73
N GLY A 133 -26.83 -11.59 3.08
CA GLY A 133 -26.11 -12.82 3.34
C GLY A 133 -24.83 -12.54 4.10
N CYS A 134 -24.46 -13.46 4.98
CA CYS A 134 -23.28 -13.35 5.84
C CYS A 134 -22.14 -14.25 5.38
N TYR A 135 -20.91 -13.86 5.71
CA TYR A 135 -19.80 -14.81 5.68
C TYR A 135 -20.04 -15.94 6.68
N LYS A 136 -19.52 -17.14 6.39
CA LYS A 136 -19.56 -18.27 7.32
C LYS A 136 -18.80 -17.89 8.61
N GLY A 137 -19.29 -18.32 9.77
CA GLY A 137 -18.94 -17.72 11.06
C GLY A 137 -20.00 -16.77 11.63
N TYR A 138 -20.92 -16.28 10.77
CA TYR A 138 -21.93 -15.30 11.14
C TYR A 138 -23.33 -15.72 10.67
N ASP A 139 -24.33 -15.42 11.48
CA ASP A 139 -25.75 -15.61 11.16
C ASP A 139 -26.39 -14.27 10.81
N LEU A 140 -27.28 -14.30 9.81
CA LEU A 140 -28.03 -13.12 9.40
C LEU A 140 -29.20 -12.89 10.38
N GLN A 141 -29.17 -11.76 11.08
CA GLN A 141 -30.24 -11.32 11.97
C GLN A 141 -30.60 -9.88 11.67
N ASN A 142 -31.84 -9.64 11.23
CA ASN A 142 -32.39 -8.30 10.94
C ASN A 142 -31.47 -7.44 10.05
N GLY A 143 -30.94 -8.01 8.97
CA GLY A 143 -30.06 -7.27 8.06
C GLY A 143 -28.64 -7.03 8.60
N THR A 144 -28.27 -7.68 9.70
CA THR A 144 -26.93 -7.61 10.30
C THR A 144 -26.34 -9.01 10.45
N CYS A 145 -25.04 -9.15 10.22
CA CYS A 145 -24.33 -10.41 10.44
C CYS A 145 -23.75 -10.42 11.86
N VAL A 146 -24.23 -11.34 12.69
CA VAL A 146 -23.78 -11.52 14.08
C VAL A 146 -23.02 -12.83 14.23
N PHE A 147 -22.02 -12.86 15.11
CA PHE A 147 -21.22 -14.06 15.32
C PHE A 147 -22.11 -15.25 15.72
N SER A 148 -21.92 -16.38 15.03
CA SER A 148 -22.69 -17.58 15.27
C SER A 148 -21.95 -18.53 16.19
N THR A 149 -22.56 -18.87 17.33
CA THR A 149 -22.04 -19.90 18.24
C THR A 149 -22.21 -21.33 17.72
N SER A 150 -22.95 -21.52 16.62
CA SER A 150 -23.22 -22.83 16.00
C SER A 150 -22.53 -23.03 14.64
N ASN A 151 -22.05 -21.96 14.02
CA ASN A 151 -21.30 -21.97 12.77
C ASN A 151 -19.84 -21.56 13.07
N THR A 152 -19.07 -22.45 13.70
CA THR A 152 -17.65 -22.23 14.09
C THR A 152 -16.66 -22.39 12.92
N ALA A 153 -17.16 -22.35 11.69
CA ALA A 153 -16.35 -22.48 10.48
C ALA A 153 -15.43 -21.26 10.37
N HIS A 154 -14.15 -21.47 10.66
CA HIS A 154 -13.07 -20.52 10.43
C HIS A 154 -12.15 -21.10 9.37
N VAL A 155 -11.47 -20.22 8.63
CA VAL A 155 -10.47 -20.65 7.66
C VAL A 155 -9.30 -21.25 8.45
N SER A 156 -9.16 -22.57 8.40
CA SER A 156 -8.09 -23.30 9.12
C SER A 156 -6.70 -23.10 8.50
N ASP A 157 -6.65 -22.47 7.32
CA ASP A 157 -5.44 -22.25 6.53
C ASP A 157 -5.09 -20.76 6.48
N ALA A 158 -4.18 -20.33 7.35
CA ALA A 158 -3.74 -18.94 7.47
C ALA A 158 -3.13 -18.37 6.18
N GLY A 159 -2.64 -19.24 5.28
CA GLY A 159 -2.08 -18.83 4.00
C GLY A 159 -3.12 -18.62 2.89
N CYS A 160 -4.39 -18.88 3.16
CA CYS A 160 -5.43 -18.87 2.14
C CYS A 160 -5.97 -17.47 1.83
N LYS A 161 -5.97 -17.09 0.55
CA LYS A 161 -6.56 -15.85 0.06
C LYS A 161 -8.04 -16.02 -0.32
N THR A 162 -8.42 -17.17 -0.87
CA THR A 162 -9.81 -17.45 -1.24
C THR A 162 -10.18 -18.86 -0.80
N TRP A 163 -11.16 -18.98 0.09
CA TRP A 163 -11.57 -20.24 0.69
C TRP A 163 -12.87 -20.76 0.08
N ASP A 164 -12.89 -22.06 -0.26
CA ASP A 164 -14.11 -22.79 -0.60
C ASP A 164 -14.73 -23.38 0.66
N TRP A 165 -15.80 -22.74 1.11
CA TRP A 165 -16.56 -23.16 2.29
C TRP A 165 -17.38 -24.44 2.10
N THR A 166 -17.65 -24.86 0.86
CA THR A 166 -18.41 -26.08 0.57
C THR A 166 -17.52 -27.30 0.74
N ASN A 167 -16.31 -27.23 0.17
CA ASN A 167 -15.34 -28.31 0.19
C ASN A 167 -14.28 -28.15 1.30
N ASN A 168 -14.37 -27.08 2.08
CA ASN A 168 -13.48 -26.73 3.19
C ASN A 168 -11.99 -26.77 2.79
N THR A 169 -11.66 -26.12 1.67
CA THR A 169 -10.33 -26.12 1.06
C THR A 169 -9.98 -24.76 0.50
N CYS A 170 -8.69 -24.45 0.42
CA CYS A 170 -8.24 -23.21 -0.18
C CYS A 170 -8.27 -23.28 -1.71
N LEU A 171 -8.84 -22.27 -2.36
CA LEU A 171 -8.86 -22.12 -3.82
C LEU A 171 -7.64 -21.37 -4.34
N THR A 172 -7.23 -20.30 -3.65
CA THR A 172 -6.04 -19.51 -4.01
C THR A 172 -5.28 -19.07 -2.77
N CYS A 173 -3.96 -19.11 -2.83
CA CYS A 173 -3.09 -18.72 -1.73
C CYS A 173 -2.72 -17.24 -1.76
N SER A 174 -2.38 -16.71 -0.59
CA SER A 174 -1.82 -15.38 -0.42
C SER A 174 -0.44 -15.25 -1.08
N GLN A 175 0.07 -14.02 -1.21
CA GLN A 175 1.36 -13.79 -1.86
C GLN A 175 2.48 -14.51 -1.10
N ARG A 176 3.37 -15.20 -1.83
CA ARG A 176 4.45 -16.05 -1.29
C ARG A 176 3.97 -17.30 -0.53
N TRP A 177 2.77 -17.78 -0.87
CA TRP A 177 2.27 -19.09 -0.45
C TRP A 177 1.91 -19.92 -1.69
N VAL A 178 2.09 -21.23 -1.61
CA VAL A 178 1.80 -22.16 -2.72
C VAL A 178 0.76 -23.18 -2.29
N LEU A 179 -0.22 -23.43 -3.16
CA LEU A 179 -1.30 -24.38 -2.91
C LEU A 179 -0.80 -25.81 -3.15
N LEU A 180 -0.60 -26.56 -2.07
CA LEU A 180 -0.18 -27.96 -2.10
C LEU A 180 -1.26 -28.80 -1.43
N ASN A 181 -1.86 -29.74 -2.18
CA ASN A 181 -2.90 -30.64 -1.69
C ASN A 181 -4.08 -29.91 -1.00
N GLY A 182 -4.51 -28.77 -1.55
CA GLY A 182 -5.64 -28.00 -1.03
C GLY A 182 -5.34 -27.15 0.21
N LYS A 183 -4.06 -27.05 0.61
CA LYS A 183 -3.57 -26.19 1.69
C LYS A 183 -2.44 -25.28 1.20
N CYS A 184 -2.43 -24.04 1.64
CA CYS A 184 -1.37 -23.09 1.38
C CYS A 184 -0.18 -23.38 2.30
N VAL A 185 0.98 -23.52 1.69
CA VAL A 185 2.26 -23.69 2.39
C VAL A 185 3.11 -22.45 2.11
N GLU A 186 3.72 -21.92 3.16
CA GLU A 186 4.57 -20.75 3.07
C GLU A 186 5.84 -21.06 2.26
N VAL A 187 6.18 -20.16 1.33
CA VAL A 187 7.45 -20.21 0.62
C VAL A 187 8.54 -19.66 1.53
N SER A 188 9.68 -20.35 1.60
CA SER A 188 10.83 -19.88 2.39
C SER A 188 11.14 -18.41 2.11
N THR A 189 11.33 -17.65 3.19
CA THR A 189 11.72 -16.23 3.14
C THR A 189 13.11 -16.03 2.54
N GLN A 190 13.91 -17.09 2.43
CA GLN A 190 15.24 -17.08 1.83
C GLN A 190 15.21 -17.21 0.29
N CYS A 191 14.08 -17.66 -0.28
CA CYS A 191 13.90 -17.68 -1.73
C CYS A 191 13.75 -16.24 -2.25
N GLN A 192 14.61 -15.83 -3.18
CA GLN A 192 14.37 -14.60 -3.93
C GLN A 192 13.24 -14.81 -4.94
N ASP A 193 13.28 -15.94 -5.64
CA ASP A 193 12.22 -16.41 -6.53
C ASP A 193 11.93 -17.89 -6.26
N TYR A 194 10.72 -18.34 -6.59
CA TYR A 194 10.25 -19.67 -6.26
C TYR A 194 9.34 -20.25 -7.34
N ASN A 195 9.30 -21.58 -7.40
CA ASN A 195 8.40 -22.30 -8.26
C ASN A 195 6.99 -22.23 -7.68
N SER A 196 6.08 -21.59 -8.40
CA SER A 196 4.69 -21.36 -7.96
C SER A 196 3.86 -22.64 -7.82
N SER A 197 4.33 -23.78 -8.32
CA SER A 197 3.65 -25.08 -8.22
C SER A 197 4.17 -25.95 -7.07
N THR A 198 5.42 -25.77 -6.64
CA THR A 198 6.05 -26.61 -5.61
C THR A 198 6.48 -25.85 -4.36
N GLY A 199 6.59 -24.52 -4.43
CA GLY A 199 7.14 -23.68 -3.35
C GLY A 199 8.68 -23.76 -3.23
N ALA A 200 9.34 -24.59 -4.04
CA ALA A 200 10.80 -24.69 -4.04
C ALA A 200 11.44 -23.39 -4.56
N CYS A 201 12.53 -22.97 -3.93
CA CYS A 201 13.29 -21.81 -4.41
C CYS A 201 13.83 -22.09 -5.82
N VAL A 202 13.72 -21.09 -6.69
CA VAL A 202 14.35 -21.06 -8.03
C VAL A 202 15.63 -20.23 -7.96
N SER A 203 15.65 -19.22 -7.10
CA SER A 203 16.82 -18.43 -6.78
C SER A 203 16.81 -18.04 -5.30
N CYS A 204 17.99 -17.77 -4.76
CA CYS A 204 18.18 -17.46 -3.37
C CYS A 204 18.63 -16.01 -3.21
N TYR A 205 18.19 -15.37 -2.12
CA TYR A 205 18.80 -14.11 -1.72
C TYR A 205 20.31 -14.31 -1.46
N LEU A 206 21.08 -13.24 -1.63
CA LEU A 206 22.54 -13.26 -1.49
C LEU A 206 22.96 -13.85 -0.13
N GLY A 207 23.98 -14.72 -0.18
CA GLY A 207 24.53 -15.44 0.96
C GLY A 207 23.84 -16.79 1.28
N TYR A 208 22.89 -17.20 0.44
CA TYR A 208 22.38 -18.57 0.40
C TYR A 208 22.65 -19.19 -0.96
N ASP A 209 23.03 -20.46 -0.97
CA ASP A 209 23.16 -21.27 -2.19
C ASP A 209 21.88 -22.08 -2.40
N LEU A 210 21.47 -22.17 -3.66
CA LEU A 210 20.36 -23.03 -4.05
C LEU A 210 20.83 -24.49 -4.07
N VAL A 211 20.34 -25.27 -3.11
CA VAL A 211 20.61 -26.70 -3.00
C VAL A 211 19.28 -27.46 -3.01
N ASN A 212 19.03 -28.22 -4.07
CA ASN A 212 17.83 -29.05 -4.24
C ASN A 212 16.51 -28.29 -4.03
N GLY A 213 16.40 -27.07 -4.55
CA GLY A 213 15.18 -26.27 -4.41
C GLY A 213 15.01 -25.62 -3.03
N SER A 214 16.02 -25.72 -2.16
CA SER A 214 16.08 -25.03 -0.88
C SER A 214 17.27 -24.08 -0.86
N CYS A 215 17.08 -22.89 -0.31
CA CYS A 215 18.18 -21.99 -0.02
C CYS A 215 18.85 -22.45 1.27
N VAL A 216 20.14 -22.78 1.20
CA VAL A 216 20.95 -23.13 2.37
C VAL A 216 22.07 -22.14 2.53
N PHE A 217 22.52 -21.91 3.75
CA PHE A 217 23.60 -20.97 4.02
C PHE A 217 24.88 -21.37 3.26
N SER A 218 25.48 -20.43 2.52
CA SER A 218 26.71 -20.65 1.75
C SER A 218 27.95 -20.19 2.51
N PRO A 219 28.91 -21.08 2.82
CA PRO A 219 30.18 -20.68 3.43
C PRO A 219 31.18 -20.05 2.44
N SER A 220 31.00 -20.27 1.13
CA SER A 220 31.93 -19.88 0.05
C SER A 220 31.47 -18.67 -0.78
N ASN A 221 30.23 -18.22 -0.59
CA ASN A 221 29.75 -16.93 -1.08
C ASN A 221 30.06 -15.85 -0.03
N ASN A 222 31.32 -15.41 0.03
CA ASN A 222 31.83 -14.50 1.06
C ASN A 222 31.34 -13.04 0.95
N ALA A 223 30.33 -12.74 0.15
CA ALA A 223 29.47 -11.59 0.43
C ALA A 223 28.57 -11.96 1.63
N GLN A 224 29.19 -11.97 2.81
CA GLN A 224 28.57 -12.25 4.11
C GLN A 224 27.23 -11.51 4.26
N PRO A 225 26.08 -12.20 4.37
CA PRO A 225 24.85 -11.59 4.86
C PRO A 225 24.88 -11.64 6.39
N THR A 226 25.66 -10.80 7.05
CA THR A 226 25.44 -10.60 8.49
C THR A 226 24.18 -9.79 8.76
N ASP A 227 23.54 -9.27 7.71
CA ASP A 227 22.47 -8.30 7.82
C ASP A 227 21.36 -8.54 6.78
N LEU A 228 20.43 -9.44 7.12
CA LEU A 228 19.19 -9.71 6.37
C LEU A 228 18.33 -8.45 6.17
N GLY A 229 18.53 -7.44 7.03
CA GLY A 229 17.85 -6.16 6.95
C GLY A 229 18.52 -5.15 6.03
N CYS A 230 19.62 -5.48 5.35
CA CYS A 230 20.36 -4.51 4.54
C CYS A 230 19.77 -4.33 3.13
N LYS A 231 19.59 -3.06 2.72
CA LYS A 231 19.13 -2.64 1.40
C LYS A 231 20.28 -2.32 0.44
N THR A 232 21.33 -1.64 0.91
CA THR A 232 22.48 -1.26 0.07
C THR A 232 23.82 -1.63 0.70
N TRP A 233 24.73 -2.18 -0.10
CA TRP A 233 26.06 -2.63 0.33
C TRP A 233 27.16 -1.80 -0.34
N ALA A 234 28.21 -1.47 0.42
CA ALA A 234 29.44 -0.91 -0.13
C ALA A 234 30.66 -1.48 0.60
N ASN A 235 31.61 -2.06 -0.14
CA ASN A 235 32.84 -2.66 0.40
C ASN A 235 32.61 -3.63 1.57
N GLY A 236 31.57 -4.48 1.48
CA GLY A 236 31.23 -5.46 2.51
C GLY A 236 30.62 -4.89 3.79
N THR A 237 30.23 -3.61 3.80
CA THR A 237 29.49 -2.98 4.91
C THR A 237 28.11 -2.54 4.44
N CYS A 238 27.08 -2.79 5.24
CA CYS A 238 25.74 -2.27 4.97
C CYS A 238 25.70 -0.75 5.11
N LYS A 239 25.12 -0.05 4.12
CA LYS A 239 25.02 1.42 4.08
C LYS A 239 23.61 1.93 4.32
N GLU A 240 22.61 1.11 4.05
CA GLU A 240 21.22 1.47 4.24
C GLU A 240 20.42 0.21 4.58
N CYS A 241 19.54 0.29 5.57
CA CYS A 241 18.62 -0.78 5.91
C CYS A 241 17.37 -0.77 5.00
N SER A 242 16.80 -1.94 4.77
CA SER A 242 15.50 -2.14 4.14
C SER A 242 14.38 -1.55 4.99
N ALA A 243 13.23 -1.31 4.37
CA ALA A 243 12.06 -0.81 5.09
C ALA A 243 11.73 -1.71 6.29
N PHE A 244 11.41 -1.10 7.44
CA PHE A 244 11.16 -1.76 8.74
C PHE A 244 12.38 -2.38 9.42
N PHE A 245 13.60 -2.07 8.96
CA PHE A 245 14.85 -2.42 9.64
C PHE A 245 15.66 -1.18 10.00
N ALA A 246 16.49 -1.26 11.04
CA ALA A 246 17.39 -0.19 11.45
C ALA A 246 18.69 -0.73 12.06
N PHE A 247 19.78 0.02 11.93
CA PHE A 247 21.08 -0.37 12.50
C PHE A 247 21.04 -0.49 14.02
N ASN A 248 21.50 -1.62 14.54
CA ASN A 248 21.83 -1.76 15.95
C ASN A 248 23.21 -1.15 16.27
N SER A 249 23.63 -1.22 17.54
CA SER A 249 24.91 -0.69 18.01
C SER A 249 26.15 -1.31 17.34
N ASN A 250 26.00 -2.47 16.72
CA ASN A 250 27.06 -3.19 16.02
C ASN A 250 27.04 -2.93 14.50
N GLY A 251 26.19 -2.02 14.01
CA GLY A 251 26.09 -1.70 12.58
C GLY A 251 25.36 -2.77 11.75
N VAL A 252 24.52 -3.59 12.37
CA VAL A 252 23.69 -4.61 11.71
C VAL A 252 22.22 -4.18 11.73
N CYS A 253 21.55 -4.14 10.59
CA CYS A 253 20.12 -3.86 10.48
C CYS A 253 19.31 -4.97 11.14
N THR A 254 18.65 -4.59 12.23
CA THR A 254 17.76 -5.44 13.00
C THR A 254 16.33 -5.02 12.70
N ALA A 255 15.40 -5.97 12.67
CA ALA A 255 13.99 -5.68 12.48
C ALA A 255 13.52 -4.72 13.58
N VAL A 256 12.88 -3.63 13.17
CA VAL A 256 12.16 -2.76 14.08
C VAL A 256 10.89 -3.48 14.50
N SER A 257 10.45 -3.32 15.75
CA SER A 257 9.21 -3.94 16.23
C SER A 257 8.05 -3.60 15.30
N ASP A 258 7.30 -4.64 14.93
CA ASP A 258 6.07 -4.56 14.13
C ASP A 258 4.98 -3.67 14.77
N GLN A 259 5.12 -3.37 16.07
CA GLN A 259 4.22 -2.48 16.81
C GLN A 259 4.57 -0.98 16.64
N CYS A 260 5.75 -0.66 16.11
CA CYS A 260 6.13 0.71 15.80
C CYS A 260 5.42 1.18 14.51
N LYS A 261 4.64 2.26 14.59
CA LYS A 261 4.10 2.93 13.40
C LYS A 261 5.13 3.83 12.73
N THR A 262 5.92 4.54 13.55
CA THR A 262 7.11 5.27 13.10
C THR A 262 8.25 4.99 14.06
N TYR A 263 9.49 5.10 13.59
CA TYR A 263 10.67 4.76 14.38
C TYR A 263 11.87 5.63 14.00
N SER A 264 12.84 5.70 14.92
CA SER A 264 14.15 6.28 14.72
C SER A 264 15.18 5.30 15.26
N GLY A 265 16.03 4.76 14.38
CA GLY A 265 16.83 3.59 14.72
C GLY A 265 15.91 2.41 15.11
N LEU A 266 16.25 1.71 16.19
CA LEU A 266 15.43 0.61 16.72
C LEU A 266 14.32 1.06 17.69
N SER A 267 14.24 2.36 17.99
CA SER A 267 13.24 2.90 18.92
C SER A 267 12.01 3.38 18.16
N CYS A 268 10.83 2.96 18.61
CA CYS A 268 9.59 3.54 18.12
C CYS A 268 9.51 5.04 18.48
N THR A 269 9.01 5.85 17.55
CA THR A 269 8.65 7.26 17.79
C THR A 269 7.14 7.46 17.80
N SER A 270 6.40 6.50 17.24
CA SER A 270 4.96 6.34 17.45
C SER A 270 4.56 4.87 17.33
N CYS A 271 3.42 4.50 17.90
CA CYS A 271 2.92 3.14 17.92
C CYS A 271 1.68 2.98 17.04
N TYR A 272 1.46 1.76 16.55
CA TYR A 272 0.14 1.40 16.03
C TYR A 272 -0.91 1.43 17.14
N ASN A 273 -2.17 1.64 16.75
CA ASN A 273 -3.28 1.72 17.70
C ASN A 273 -3.37 0.43 18.53
N GLY A 274 -3.63 0.58 19.83
CA GLY A 274 -3.59 -0.52 20.81
C GLY A 274 -2.31 -0.57 21.65
N TYR A 275 -1.26 0.16 21.26
CA TYR A 275 0.02 0.20 21.97
C TYR A 275 0.35 1.62 22.44
N SER A 276 0.93 1.72 23.63
CA SER A 276 1.45 2.97 24.19
C SER A 276 2.97 3.03 24.02
N LEU A 277 3.47 4.19 23.58
CA LEU A 277 4.91 4.43 23.50
C LEU A 277 5.47 4.65 24.90
N VAL A 278 6.31 3.73 25.36
CA VAL A 278 7.00 3.81 26.65
C VAL A 278 8.48 3.59 26.40
N ASN A 279 9.30 4.62 26.65
CA ASN A 279 10.75 4.57 26.52
C ASN A 279 11.25 4.02 25.16
N GLY A 280 10.63 4.44 24.06
CA GLY A 280 11.01 4.00 22.71
C GLY A 280 10.51 2.59 22.34
N SER A 281 9.70 1.95 23.18
CA SER A 281 9.05 0.66 22.89
C SER A 281 7.54 0.82 22.88
N CYS A 282 6.87 0.15 21.95
CA CYS A 282 5.42 0.09 21.92
C CYS A 282 4.96 -1.10 22.76
N ILE A 283 4.46 -0.82 23.96
CA ILE A 283 3.91 -1.85 24.85
C ILE A 283 2.39 -1.84 24.79
N PHE A 284 1.78 -2.99 25.04
CA PHE A 284 0.33 -3.09 25.13
C PHE A 284 -0.20 -2.11 26.17
N ALA A 285 -1.15 -1.25 25.78
CA ALA A 285 -1.69 -0.20 26.65
C ALA A 285 -2.66 -0.83 27.67
N PRO A 286 -2.32 -0.94 28.97
CA PRO A 286 -3.16 -1.66 29.95
C PRO A 286 -4.49 -0.96 30.26
N PHE A 287 -4.65 0.29 29.83
CA PHE A 287 -5.86 1.09 30.02
C PHE A 287 -6.74 1.21 28.77
N ASN A 288 -6.40 0.53 27.67
CA ASN A 288 -7.33 0.36 26.56
C ASN A 288 -8.26 -0.81 26.88
N THR A 289 -9.41 -0.53 27.49
CA THR A 289 -10.54 -1.45 27.51
C THR A 289 -11.23 -1.47 26.13
N HIS A 290 -10.46 -1.92 25.12
CA HIS A 290 -10.72 -1.95 23.67
C HIS A 290 -10.48 -0.62 22.92
N PRO A 291 -9.83 -0.66 21.73
CA PRO A 291 -10.31 -1.41 20.55
C PRO A 291 -9.25 -2.18 19.74
N SER A 292 -9.67 -3.32 19.21
CA SER A 292 -8.86 -4.28 18.44
C SER A 292 -9.02 -4.07 16.92
N ASP A 293 -8.93 -2.83 16.45
CA ASP A 293 -8.93 -2.55 15.01
C ASP A 293 -7.63 -1.84 14.61
N ALA A 294 -6.65 -2.66 14.23
CA ALA A 294 -5.34 -2.24 13.73
C ALA A 294 -5.45 -1.42 12.41
N GLY A 295 -6.61 -1.42 11.76
CA GLY A 295 -6.91 -0.67 10.55
C GLY A 295 -7.51 0.72 10.80
N CYS A 296 -7.64 1.19 12.05
CA CYS A 296 -8.21 2.50 12.33
C CYS A 296 -7.15 3.62 12.36
N SER A 297 -7.36 4.74 11.66
CA SER A 297 -6.54 5.95 11.73
C SER A 297 -7.09 7.06 12.62
N LEU A 298 -8.41 7.06 12.92
CA LEU A 298 -9.04 8.01 13.83
C LEU A 298 -10.08 7.31 14.70
N TRP A 299 -9.87 7.27 16.02
CA TRP A 299 -10.72 6.58 16.97
C TRP A 299 -11.52 7.55 17.86
N ASP A 300 -12.81 7.29 18.07
CA ASP A 300 -13.64 7.98 19.05
C ASP A 300 -13.56 7.27 20.41
N TRP A 301 -12.86 7.89 21.37
CA TRP A 301 -12.68 7.34 22.71
C TRP A 301 -13.95 7.35 23.57
N ASN A 302 -14.90 8.25 23.30
CA ASN A 302 -16.14 8.34 24.07
C ASN A 302 -17.14 7.27 23.62
N ASN A 303 -17.21 7.03 22.31
CA ASN A 303 -18.20 6.12 21.72
C ASN A 303 -17.61 4.75 21.34
N GLN A 304 -16.31 4.55 21.51
CA GLN A 304 -15.62 3.29 21.19
C GLN A 304 -15.87 2.83 19.75
N VAL A 305 -15.74 3.75 18.79
CA VAL A 305 -15.93 3.46 17.35
C VAL A 305 -14.78 4.02 16.52
N CYS A 306 -14.39 3.29 15.47
CA CYS A 306 -13.45 3.80 14.47
C CYS A 306 -14.15 4.83 13.58
N LEU A 307 -13.66 6.07 13.57
CA LEU A 307 -14.19 7.14 12.74
C LEU A 307 -13.54 7.19 11.35
N LYS A 308 -12.36 6.58 11.20
CA LYS A 308 -11.62 6.59 9.93
C LYS A 308 -10.64 5.44 9.87
N CYS A 309 -10.62 4.68 8.78
CA CYS A 309 -9.60 3.65 8.53
C CYS A 309 -8.25 4.26 8.10
N ALA A 310 -7.16 3.53 8.30
CA ALA A 310 -5.79 3.90 7.92
C ALA A 310 -5.48 3.56 6.46
#